data_AF-A0A0F3GVL8-F1
#
_entry.id   AF-A0A0F3GVL8-F1
#
_cell.length_a   1.000
_cell.length_b   1.000
_cell.length_c   1.000
_cell.angle_alpha   90.00
_cell.angle_beta   90.00
_cell.angle_gamma   90.00
#
_symmetry.space_group_name_H-M   'P 1'
#
loop_
_entity.id
_entity.type
_entity.pdbx_description
1 polymer ?
#
loop_
_entity_poly.entity_id
_entity_poly.type
_entity_poly.pdbx_seq_one_letter_code
_entity_poly.pdbx_strand_id
1 'polypeptide(L)'
;MSHVAVRPELIRWAQERSGLSDETLQEHFKGFSSWKKGQAKPTLRQLEALAAKTLTPLGYFFLPEPPEDKLPITDFRTVTHGLIRHPRVKVETILKELNELA
;
A
#
# COMPACT_ATOMS: atom_id res chain seq x y z
N MET A 1 -20.67 -17.36 -12.20
CA MET A 1 -19.69 -16.49 -11.52
C MET A 1 -20.07 -15.04 -11.77
N SER A 2 -20.09 -14.19 -10.74
CA SER A 2 -20.41 -12.76 -10.87
C SER A 2 -19.21 -11.98 -11.39
N HIS A 3 -19.45 -11.13 -12.39
CA HIS A 3 -18.46 -10.17 -12.88
C HIS A 3 -18.55 -8.88 -12.09
N VAL A 4 -17.42 -8.23 -11.89
CA VAL A 4 -17.31 -6.98 -11.14
C VAL A 4 -17.03 -5.84 -12.10
N ALA A 5 -17.81 -4.77 -11.98
CA ALA A 5 -17.53 -3.53 -12.71
C ALA A 5 -16.30 -2.87 -12.10
N VAL A 6 -15.28 -2.67 -12.94
CA VAL A 6 -14.03 -1.98 -12.59
C VAL A 6 -13.68 -1.03 -13.72
N ARG A 7 -13.16 0.14 -13.38
CA ARG A 7 -12.80 1.15 -14.38
C ARG A 7 -11.49 0.72 -15.07
N PRO A 8 -11.41 0.73 -16.42
CA PRO A 8 -10.19 0.29 -17.13
C PRO A 8 -8.94 1.10 -16.76
N GLU A 9 -9.11 2.37 -16.42
CA GLU A 9 -8.02 3.23 -15.94
C GLU A 9 -7.40 2.76 -14.62
N LEU A 10 -8.18 2.16 -13.71
CA LEU A 10 -7.64 1.58 -12.47
C LEU A 10 -6.84 0.31 -12.72
N ILE A 11 -7.21 -0.48 -13.73
CA ILE A 11 -6.44 -1.65 -14.16
C ILE A 11 -5.09 -1.22 -14.77
N ARG A 12 -5.11 -0.19 -15.62
CA ARG A 12 -3.88 0.37 -16.22
C ARG A 12 -2.97 0.96 -15.14
N TRP A 13 -3.54 1.76 -14.24
CA TRP A 13 -2.81 2.34 -13.13
C TRP A 13 -2.16 1.27 -12.23
N ALA A 14 -2.89 0.21 -11.87
CA ALA A 14 -2.33 -0.89 -11.07
C ALA A 14 -1.16 -1.60 -11.77
N GLN A 15 -1.25 -1.80 -13.09
CA GLN A 15 -0.15 -2.31 -13.91
C GLN A 15 1.05 -1.36 -13.86
N GLU A 16 0.85 -0.10 -14.23
CA GLU A 16 1.90 0.92 -14.32
C GLU A 16 2.66 1.06 -12.99
N ARG A 17 1.94 1.12 -11.87
CA ARG A 17 2.51 1.20 -10.53
C ARG A 17 3.33 -0.03 -10.14
N SER A 18 2.86 -1.22 -10.53
CA SER A 18 3.53 -2.48 -10.22
C SER A 18 4.85 -2.67 -10.97
N GLY A 19 5.08 -1.91 -12.05
CA GLY A 19 6.23 -2.09 -12.94
C GLY A 19 6.20 -3.38 -13.76
N LEU A 20 5.11 -4.14 -13.72
CA LEU A 20 4.95 -5.37 -14.49
C LEU A 20 4.68 -5.06 -15.96
N SER A 21 5.31 -5.81 -16.86
CA SER A 21 5.06 -5.69 -18.30
C SER A 21 3.66 -6.19 -18.65
N ASP A 22 3.16 -5.71 -19.79
CA ASP A 22 1.87 -6.16 -20.31
C ASP A 22 1.87 -7.66 -20.60
N GLU A 23 2.97 -8.17 -21.14
CA GLU A 23 3.16 -9.58 -21.46
C GLU A 23 3.04 -10.45 -20.20
N THR A 24 3.73 -10.09 -19.11
CA THR A 24 3.64 -10.82 -17.83
C THR A 24 2.20 -10.89 -17.31
N LEU A 25 1.44 -9.81 -17.40
CA LEU A 25 0.04 -9.82 -16.96
C LEU A 25 -0.87 -10.59 -17.91
N GLN A 26 -0.63 -10.56 -19.21
CA GLN A 26 -1.39 -11.34 -20.19
C GLN A 26 -1.16 -12.85 -20.04
N GLU A 27 0.06 -13.29 -19.72
CA GLU A 27 0.37 -14.69 -19.44
C GLU A 27 -0.43 -15.23 -18.24
N HIS A 28 -0.56 -14.42 -17.19
CA HIS A 28 -1.33 -14.79 -15.99
C HIS A 28 -2.84 -14.61 -16.15
N PHE A 29 -3.26 -13.63 -16.94
CA PHE A 29 -4.66 -13.22 -17.09
C PHE A 29 -5.03 -13.09 -18.56
N LYS A 30 -5.60 -14.17 -19.14
CA LYS A 30 -6.05 -14.19 -20.55
C LYS A 30 -6.99 -13.03 -20.94
N GLY A 31 -7.74 -12.49 -19.98
CA GLY A 31 -8.68 -11.38 -20.19
C GLY A 31 -8.07 -9.98 -20.03
N PHE A 32 -6.80 -9.85 -19.65
CA PHE A 32 -6.21 -8.58 -19.23
C PHE A 32 -6.31 -7.47 -20.28
N SER A 33 -6.00 -7.80 -21.55
CA SER A 33 -6.09 -6.84 -22.66
C SER A 33 -7.53 -6.32 -22.86
N SER A 34 -8.53 -7.20 -22.72
CA SER A 34 -9.94 -6.82 -22.81
C SER A 34 -10.40 -5.98 -21.62
N TRP A 35 -9.89 -6.25 -20.42
CA TRP A 35 -10.20 -5.46 -19.22
C TRP A 35 -9.65 -4.03 -19.33
N LYS A 36 -8.41 -3.88 -19.81
CA LYS A 36 -7.79 -2.57 -20.09
C LYS A 36 -8.55 -1.72 -21.11
N LYS A 37 -9.27 -2.37 -22.03
CA LYS A 37 -10.12 -1.73 -23.04
C LYS A 37 -11.57 -1.53 -22.57
N GLY A 38 -11.94 -2.04 -21.39
CA GLY A 38 -13.32 -2.04 -20.91
C GLY A 38 -14.28 -2.95 -21.70
N GLN A 39 -13.75 -3.85 -22.53
CA GLN A 39 -14.52 -4.75 -23.38
C GLN A 39 -15.03 -5.98 -22.61
N ALA A 40 -14.34 -6.33 -21.53
CA ALA A 40 -14.73 -7.40 -20.63
C ALA A 40 -14.54 -6.95 -19.18
N LYS A 41 -15.29 -7.58 -18.27
CA LYS A 41 -15.19 -7.35 -16.83
C LYS A 41 -14.50 -8.56 -16.19
N PRO A 42 -13.55 -8.40 -15.26
CA PRO A 42 -13.04 -9.50 -14.47
C PRO A 42 -14.12 -10.02 -13.51
N THR A 43 -13.96 -11.26 -13.07
CA THR A 43 -14.65 -11.78 -11.88
C THR A 43 -13.99 -11.23 -10.62
N LEU A 44 -14.69 -11.29 -9.47
CA LEU A 44 -14.11 -10.86 -8.20
C LEU A 44 -12.81 -11.62 -7.87
N ARG A 45 -12.78 -12.93 -8.12
CA ARG A 45 -11.60 -13.79 -7.91
C ARG A 45 -10.41 -13.40 -8.79
N GLN A 46 -10.68 -13.01 -10.04
CA GLN A 46 -9.65 -12.51 -10.94
C GLN A 46 -9.12 -11.14 -10.50
N LEU A 47 -10.01 -10.27 -10.00
CA LEU A 47 -9.64 -8.95 -9.49
C LEU A 47 -8.81 -9.06 -8.19
N GLU A 48 -9.16 -9.99 -7.29
CA GLU A 48 -8.36 -10.36 -6.10
C GLU A 48 -6.96 -10.85 -6.49
N ALA A 49 -6.87 -11.73 -7.49
CA ALA A 49 -5.59 -12.24 -7.99
C ALA A 49 -4.75 -11.14 -8.65
N LEU A 50 -5.39 -10.24 -9.41
CA LEU A 50 -4.72 -9.08 -10.01
C LEU A 50 -4.16 -8.16 -8.90
N ALA A 51 -4.98 -7.83 -7.90
CA ALA A 51 -4.60 -7.02 -6.75
C ALA A 51 -3.37 -7.58 -6.03
N ALA A 52 -3.34 -8.90 -5.78
CA ALA A 52 -2.19 -9.58 -5.19
C ALA A 52 -0.95 -9.50 -6.09
N LYS A 53 -1.09 -9.68 -7.41
CA LYS A 53 0.02 -9.68 -8.36
C LYS A 53 0.63 -8.29 -8.55
N THR A 54 -0.20 -7.24 -8.59
CA THR A 54 0.25 -5.84 -8.76
C THR A 54 0.57 -5.15 -7.43
N LEU A 55 0.54 -5.89 -6.31
CA LEU A 55 0.70 -5.34 -4.95
C LEU A 55 -0.21 -4.13 -4.70
N THR A 56 -1.40 -4.15 -5.29
CA THR A 56 -2.37 -3.07 -5.23
C THR A 56 -3.51 -3.49 -4.31
N PRO A 57 -3.86 -2.71 -3.27
CA PRO A 57 -4.97 -3.08 -2.41
C PRO A 57 -6.28 -3.21 -3.19
N LEU A 58 -7.04 -4.30 -2.97
CA LEU A 58 -8.26 -4.58 -3.74
C LEU A 58 -9.26 -3.43 -3.75
N GLY A 59 -9.41 -2.71 -2.62
CA GLY A 59 -10.31 -1.56 -2.50
C GLY A 59 -10.04 -0.45 -3.51
N TYR A 60 -8.80 -0.34 -4.03
CA TYR A 60 -8.42 0.72 -4.95
C TYR A 60 -9.09 0.54 -6.32
N PHE A 61 -9.42 -0.70 -6.72
CA PHE A 61 -10.15 -0.98 -7.96
C PHE A 61 -11.60 -0.49 -7.94
N PHE A 62 -12.11 -0.07 -6.79
CA PHE A 62 -13.46 0.48 -6.64
C PHE A 62 -13.49 2.00 -6.48
N LEU A 63 -12.34 2.66 -6.62
CA LEU A 63 -12.26 4.12 -6.55
C LEU A 63 -12.89 4.77 -7.78
N PRO A 64 -13.37 6.02 -7.64
CA PRO A 64 -13.89 6.78 -8.77
C PRO A 64 -12.78 7.18 -9.73
N GLU A 65 -11.51 7.20 -9.31
CA GLU A 65 -10.33 7.51 -10.14
C GLU A 65 -9.05 6.94 -9.51
N PRO A 66 -7.97 6.75 -10.30
CA PRO A 66 -6.69 6.32 -9.76
C PRO A 66 -6.14 7.37 -8.78
N PRO A 67 -5.70 6.97 -7.57
CA PRO A 67 -5.15 7.90 -6.62
C PRO A 67 -3.79 8.42 -7.11
N GLU A 68 -3.49 9.68 -6.81
CA GLU A 68 -2.15 10.22 -7.05
C GLU A 68 -1.13 9.44 -6.23
N ASP A 69 -0.05 8.99 -6.87
CA ASP A 69 1.10 8.33 -6.23
C ASP A 69 1.95 9.36 -5.47
N LYS A 70 1.34 10.02 -4.47
CA LYS A 70 2.09 10.76 -3.46
C LYS A 70 2.63 9.71 -2.50
N LEU A 71 3.86 9.27 -2.73
CA LEU A 71 4.67 8.69 -1.66
C LEU A 71 5.13 9.87 -0.79
N PRO A 72 4.51 10.16 0.36
CA PRO A 72 5.23 10.94 1.35
C PRO A 72 6.42 10.07 1.72
N ILE A 73 7.63 10.55 1.41
CA ILE A 73 8.78 10.13 2.17
C ILE A 73 8.57 10.72 3.56
N THR A 74 7.68 10.11 4.35
CA THR A 74 7.61 10.38 5.77
C THR A 74 8.86 9.76 6.31
N ASP A 75 9.87 10.59 6.56
CA ASP A 75 11.05 10.17 7.31
C ASP A 75 10.53 9.80 8.71
N PHE A 76 10.22 8.52 8.92
CA PHE A 76 9.79 7.97 10.22
C PHE A 76 10.93 7.96 11.25
N ARG A 77 12.04 8.67 10.97
CA ARG A 77 13.05 9.06 11.95
C ARG A 77 12.59 10.25 12.80
N THR A 78 11.32 10.29 13.23
CA THR A 78 10.91 11.04 14.43
C THR A 78 9.50 10.64 14.88
N VAL A 79 9.39 9.59 15.70
CA VAL A 79 8.29 9.46 16.65
C VAL A 79 8.87 9.11 18.01
N THR A 80 9.27 10.12 18.77
CA THR A 80 9.14 10.09 20.23
C THR A 80 8.21 11.21 20.60
N HIS A 81 7.01 10.83 21.02
CA HIS A 81 5.98 11.72 21.51
C HIS A 81 6.36 12.18 22.92
N GLY A 82 6.41 13.50 23.13
CA GLY A 82 6.37 14.15 24.44
C GLY A 82 7.72 14.20 25.18
N LEU A 83 8.29 15.34 25.54
CA LEU A 83 7.71 16.67 25.68
C LEU A 83 8.66 17.71 25.11
N ILE A 84 8.08 18.85 24.74
CA ILE A 84 8.70 20.16 24.85
C ILE A 84 9.83 20.10 25.90
N ARG A 85 11.07 20.29 25.44
CA ARG A 85 12.35 20.33 26.20
C ARG A 85 12.77 19.03 26.91
N HIS A 86 13.82 18.41 26.37
CA HIS A 86 14.63 17.39 27.05
C HIS A 86 15.73 18.03 27.91
N PRO A 87 15.78 17.83 29.24
CA PRO A 87 17.03 17.77 29.98
C PRO A 87 17.60 16.34 29.91
N ARG A 88 18.86 16.20 29.49
CA ARG A 88 19.58 14.93 29.48
C ARG A 88 19.98 14.56 30.90
N VAL A 89 19.30 13.58 31.50
CA VAL A 89 19.79 12.91 32.72
C VAL A 89 20.29 11.52 32.32
N LYS A 90 21.54 11.24 32.69
CA LYS A 90 22.32 10.06 32.31
C LYS A 90 21.91 8.89 33.21
N VAL A 91 21.81 7.69 32.64
CA VAL A 91 21.24 6.47 33.26
C VAL A 91 22.01 5.90 34.46
N GLU A 92 23.12 6.53 34.88
CA GLU A 92 23.88 6.12 36.07
C GLU A 92 23.36 6.72 37.38
N THR A 93 22.38 7.63 37.35
CA THR A 93 21.91 8.32 38.56
C THR A 93 20.76 7.60 39.28
N ILE A 94 19.99 6.75 38.60
CA ILE A 94 18.75 6.18 39.18
C ILE A 94 19.03 5.09 40.23
N LEU A 95 20.19 4.43 40.20
CA LEU A 95 20.52 3.35 41.15
C LEU A 95 21.21 3.83 42.45
N LYS A 96 21.54 5.12 42.59
CA LYS A 96 22.10 5.64 43.86
C LYS A 96 21.06 6.16 44.85
N GLU A 97 19.92 6.66 44.39
CA GLU A 97 18.91 7.24 45.31
C GLU A 97 18.04 6.20 46.03
N LEU A 98 18.00 4.94 45.58
CA LEU A 98 17.21 3.88 46.23
C LEU A 98 17.95 3.16 47.36
N ASN A 99 19.22 3.46 47.62
CA ASN A 99 20.01 2.83 48.70
C ASN A 99 20.35 3.77 49.87
N GLU A 100 19.84 5.00 49.90
CA GLU A 100 20.01 5.93 51.04
C GLU A 100 18.70 6.18 51.82
N LEU A 101 17.67 5.36 51.57
CA LEU A 101 16.41 5.36 52.34
C LEU A 101 16.11 3.99 52.99
N ALA A 102 17.17 3.28 53.41
CA ALA A 102 17.09 2.18 54.36
C ALA A 102 18.27 2.25 55.35
#